data_AF-A0A0G1A949-F1
#
_entry.id   AF-A0A0G1A949-F1
#
_cell.length_a   1.000
_cell.length_b   1.000
_cell.length_c   1.000
_cell.angle_alpha   90.00
_cell.angle_beta   90.00
_cell.angle_gamma   90.00
#
_symmetry.space_group_name_H-M   'P 1'
#
loop_
_entity.id
_entity.type
_entity.pdbx_description
1 polymer ?
#
loop_
_entity_poly.entity_id
_entity_poly.type
_entity_poly.pdbx_seq_one_letter_code
_entity_poly.pdbx_strand_id
1 'polypeptide(L)'
;MFNLSITTLEGKKTINFANNSKDFVEVIFTIDGKEVKEGKDLSLETKGYAYPPKLEKPVKKTKKGLPLEFSLRGGEVAAYIFAGQGNYKNEDIDKPAFLRHKLVDKVIFKRTSDQPIEILKIKY
;
A
#
# COMPACT_ATOMS: atom_id res chain seq x y z
N MET A 1 13.23 4.72 4.12
CA MET A 1 13.33 3.26 3.97
C MET A 1 11.94 2.68 4.04
N PHE A 2 11.59 1.75 3.16
CA PHE A 2 10.26 1.11 3.17
C PHE A 2 10.39 -0.28 3.79
N ASN A 3 9.31 -0.79 4.37
CA ASN A 3 9.27 -2.14 4.93
C ASN A 3 7.98 -2.85 4.48
N LEU A 4 8.13 -4.10 4.06
CA LEU A 4 7.05 -5.00 3.69
C LEU A 4 7.16 -6.25 4.57
N SER A 5 6.08 -6.59 5.24
CA SER A 5 5.98 -7.82 6.02
C SER A 5 4.58 -8.43 5.92
N ILE A 6 4.45 -9.67 6.41
CA ILE A 6 3.17 -10.36 6.47
C ILE A 6 2.90 -10.66 7.93
N THR A 7 1.75 -10.20 8.40
CA THR A 7 1.33 -10.34 9.79
C THR A 7 0.00 -11.08 9.86
N THR A 8 -0.27 -11.71 10.99
CA THR A 8 -1.55 -12.36 11.25
C THR A 8 -2.41 -11.44 12.11
N LEU A 9 -3.61 -11.14 11.64
CA LEU A 9 -4.57 -10.31 12.36
C LEU A 9 -5.96 -10.94 12.23
N GLU A 10 -6.66 -11.09 13.36
CA GLU A 10 -7.97 -11.79 13.41
C GLU A 10 -7.91 -13.20 12.81
N GLY A 11 -6.78 -13.90 12.98
CA GLY A 11 -6.55 -15.25 12.44
C GLY A 11 -6.30 -15.31 10.92
N LYS A 12 -6.21 -14.17 10.23
CA LYS A 12 -5.96 -14.10 8.78
C LYS A 12 -4.62 -13.45 8.48
N LYS A 13 -3.91 -13.94 7.46
CA LYS A 13 -2.71 -13.29 6.92
C LYS A 13 -3.10 -11.93 6.33
N THR A 14 -2.27 -10.92 6.57
CA THR A 14 -2.44 -9.55 6.05
C THR A 14 -1.09 -9.02 5.60
N ILE A 15 -1.10 -8.11 4.62
CA ILE A 15 0.11 -7.44 4.16
C ILE A 15 0.31 -6.20 5.03
N ASN A 16 1.46 -6.06 5.67
CA ASN A 16 1.81 -4.84 6.38
C ASN A 16 2.87 -4.07 5.62
N PHE A 17 2.63 -2.78 5.42
CA PHE A 17 3.57 -1.89 4.77
C PHE A 17 3.81 -0.65 5.62
N ALA A 18 5.09 -0.29 5.77
CA ALA A 18 5.52 0.91 6.46
C ALA A 18 6.30 1.83 5.52
N ASN A 19 5.81 3.06 5.39
CA ASN A 19 6.54 4.14 4.76
C ASN A 19 7.36 4.92 5.80
N ASN A 20 8.62 4.53 6.04
CA ASN A 20 9.53 5.29 6.92
C ASN A 20 10.34 6.35 6.17
N SER A 21 9.91 6.77 4.98
CA SER A 21 10.50 7.92 4.27
C SER A 21 9.86 9.25 4.73
N LYS A 22 10.37 10.36 4.18
CA LYS A 22 9.79 11.70 4.36
C LYS A 22 8.78 12.06 3.26
N ASP A 23 8.59 11.18 2.29
CA ASP A 23 7.87 11.44 1.05
C ASP A 23 6.55 10.69 1.03
N PHE A 24 5.57 11.26 0.31
CA PHE A 24 4.40 10.52 -0.08
C PHE A 24 4.79 9.54 -1.19
N VAL A 25 4.26 8.33 -1.11
CA VAL A 25 4.46 7.31 -2.14
C VAL A 25 3.13 6.69 -2.51
N GLU A 26 3.06 6.12 -3.70
CA GLU A 26 1.97 5.21 -4.04
C GLU A 26 2.50 3.78 -4.08
N VAL A 27 1.75 2.86 -3.50
CA VAL A 27 2.14 1.46 -3.38
C VAL A 27 1.09 0.57 -4.00
N ILE A 28 1.49 -0.23 -4.98
CA ILE A 28 0.67 -1.32 -5.50
C ILE A 28 1.14 -2.61 -4.85
N PHE A 29 0.23 -3.32 -4.21
CA PHE A 29 0.50 -4.65 -3.67
C PHE A 29 0.07 -5.72 -4.65
N THR A 30 0.87 -6.76 -4.77
CA THR A 30 0.50 -7.98 -5.48
C THR A 30 0.68 -9.20 -4.60
N ILE A 31 -0.15 -10.21 -4.83
CA ILE A 31 -0.01 -11.56 -4.30
C ILE A 31 0.10 -12.47 -5.53
N ASP A 32 1.20 -13.21 -5.64
CA ASP A 32 1.46 -14.17 -6.72
C ASP A 32 1.29 -13.54 -8.13
N GLY A 33 1.77 -12.30 -8.28
CA GLY A 33 1.73 -11.54 -9.54
C GLY A 33 0.43 -10.77 -9.79
N LYS A 34 -0.64 -11.02 -9.01
CA LYS A 34 -1.93 -10.34 -9.17
C LYS A 34 -2.09 -9.19 -8.18
N GLU A 35 -2.54 -8.04 -8.66
CA GLU A 35 -2.73 -6.86 -7.83
C GLU A 35 -3.89 -7.05 -6.83
N VAL A 36 -3.69 -6.59 -5.60
CA VAL A 36 -4.53 -6.92 -4.45
C VAL A 36 -5.92 -6.29 -4.48
N LYS A 37 -6.11 -5.13 -5.09
CA LYS A 37 -7.41 -4.41 -5.08
C LYS A 37 -8.48 -5.13 -5.89
N GLU A 38 -8.14 -5.56 -7.09
CA GLU A 38 -9.05 -6.09 -8.11
C GLU A 38 -8.66 -7.49 -8.63
N GLY A 39 -7.48 -8.02 -8.28
CA GLY A 39 -7.03 -9.36 -8.68
C GLY A 39 -6.58 -9.47 -10.14
N LYS A 40 -6.25 -8.34 -10.76
CA LYS A 40 -5.81 -8.24 -12.16
C LYS A 40 -4.29 -8.24 -12.27
N ASP A 41 -3.80 -8.46 -13.48
CA ASP A 41 -2.38 -8.26 -13.78
C ASP A 41 -2.03 -6.77 -13.68
N LEU A 42 -0.79 -6.51 -13.27
CA LEU A 42 -0.24 -5.15 -13.17
C LEU A 42 -0.20 -4.48 -14.53
N SER A 43 -0.79 -3.28 -14.61
CA SER A 43 -0.66 -2.36 -15.73
C SER A 43 -0.10 -1.02 -15.27
N LEU A 44 0.43 -0.22 -16.20
CA LEU A 44 0.93 1.14 -15.89
C LEU A 44 -0.19 2.02 -15.29
N GLU A 45 -1.44 1.79 -15.70
CA GLU A 45 -2.62 2.51 -15.24
C GLU A 45 -3.14 2.06 -13.87
N THR A 46 -2.61 0.95 -13.33
CA THR A 46 -3.05 0.39 -12.05
C THR A 46 -2.78 1.37 -10.91
N LYS A 47 -3.83 1.88 -10.25
CA LYS A 47 -3.69 2.85 -9.16
C LYS A 47 -3.49 2.17 -7.81
N GLY A 48 -2.35 2.44 -7.18
CA GLY A 48 -2.01 1.91 -5.86
C GLY A 48 -2.73 2.63 -4.71
N TYR A 49 -2.27 2.35 -3.50
CA TYR A 49 -2.67 3.06 -2.30
C TYR A 49 -1.67 4.18 -2.04
N ALA A 50 -2.14 5.38 -1.76
CA ALA A 50 -1.27 6.46 -1.33
C ALA A 50 -0.85 6.23 0.12
N TYR A 51 0.45 6.32 0.39
CA TYR A 51 1.06 6.21 1.71
C TYR A 51 1.77 7.52 2.04
N PRO A 52 1.24 8.32 2.96
CA PRO A 52 1.95 9.47 3.51
C PRO A 52 3.22 9.06 4.27
N PRO A 53 4.11 10.03 4.55
CA PRO A 53 5.30 9.81 5.35
C PRO A 53 4.96 9.24 6.74
N LYS A 54 5.78 8.29 7.21
CA LYS A 54 5.68 7.64 8.53
C LYS A 54 4.37 6.88 8.76
N LEU A 55 3.65 6.50 7.70
CA LEU A 55 2.48 5.65 7.82
C LEU A 55 2.88 4.17 7.82
N GLU A 56 2.41 3.44 8.83
CA GLU A 56 2.33 1.99 8.82
C GLU A 56 0.86 1.56 8.78
N LYS A 57 0.48 0.72 7.81
CA LYS A 57 -0.91 0.28 7.67
C LYS A 57 -0.99 -1.16 7.16
N PRO A 58 -1.80 -2.01 7.80
CA PRO A 58 -2.12 -3.33 7.28
C PRO A 58 -3.19 -3.26 6.18
N VAL A 59 -2.96 -3.99 5.10
CA VAL A 59 -3.92 -4.27 4.04
C VAL A 59 -4.55 -5.63 4.34
N LYS A 60 -5.84 -5.60 4.69
CA LYS A 60 -6.59 -6.80 5.15
C LYS A 60 -7.56 -7.35 4.11
N LYS A 61 -7.95 -6.52 3.15
CA LYS A 61 -9.05 -6.80 2.22
C LYS A 61 -8.88 -6.08 0.89
N THR A 62 -9.49 -6.65 -0.13
CA THR A 62 -9.65 -6.09 -1.48
C THR A 62 -10.52 -4.83 -1.46
N LYS A 63 -10.60 -4.12 -2.59
CA LYS A 63 -11.50 -2.95 -2.76
C LYS A 63 -12.98 -3.31 -2.57
N LYS A 64 -13.36 -4.56 -2.86
CA LYS A 64 -14.72 -5.09 -2.67
C LYS A 64 -15.02 -5.49 -1.22
N GLY A 65 -14.05 -5.35 -0.32
CA GLY A 65 -14.18 -5.71 1.09
C GLY A 65 -13.95 -7.19 1.39
N LEU A 66 -13.61 -8.00 0.39
CA LEU A 66 -13.27 -9.42 0.57
C LEU A 66 -11.88 -9.57 1.20
N PRO A 67 -11.66 -10.55 2.09
CA PRO A 67 -10.34 -10.83 2.64
C PRO A 67 -9.28 -11.05 1.56
N LEU A 68 -8.02 -10.82 1.90
CA LEU A 68 -6.92 -11.20 1.01
C LEU A 68 -6.81 -12.72 0.93
N GLU A 69 -6.64 -13.23 -0.29
CA GLU A 69 -6.44 -14.65 -0.55
C GLU A 69 -4.95 -14.93 -0.64
N PHE A 70 -4.46 -15.79 0.25
CA PHE A 70 -3.08 -16.28 0.26
C PHE A 70 -3.10 -17.77 -0.05
N SER A 71 -2.24 -18.21 -0.97
CA SER A 71 -2.09 -19.62 -1.30
C SER A 71 -1.60 -20.43 -0.08
N LEU A 72 -2.19 -21.62 0.13
CA LEU A 72 -1.73 -22.56 1.15
C LEU A 72 -0.37 -23.18 0.82
N ARG A 73 0.04 -23.16 -0.45
CA ARG A 73 1.33 -23.69 -0.91
C ARG A 73 2.47 -22.68 -0.74
N GLY A 74 2.18 -21.54 -0.11
CA GLY A 74 3.04 -20.37 -0.09
C GLY A 74 2.97 -19.59 -1.40
N GLY A 75 3.71 -18.49 -1.43
CA GLY A 75 3.71 -17.56 -2.56
C GLY A 75 4.64 -16.37 -2.36
N GLU A 76 4.46 -15.35 -3.20
CA GLU A 76 5.19 -14.08 -3.11
C GLU A 76 4.20 -12.92 -2.95
N VAL A 77 4.48 -12.03 -1.99
CA VAL A 77 3.91 -10.69 -1.94
C VAL A 77 4.95 -9.71 -2.44
N ALA A 78 4.54 -8.82 -3.34
CA ALA A 78 5.37 -7.71 -3.77
C ALA A 78 4.67 -6.36 -3.56
N ALA A 79 5.45 -5.35 -3.16
CA ALA A 79 5.03 -3.95 -3.06
C ALA A 79 5.83 -3.11 -4.07
N TYR A 80 5.15 -2.60 -5.08
CA TYR A 80 5.71 -1.72 -6.10
C TYR A 80 5.50 -0.28 -5.64
N ILE A 81 6.60 0.43 -5.37
CA ILE A 81 6.59 1.74 -4.71
C ILE A 81 6.91 2.79 -5.76
N PHE A 82 6.02 3.75 -5.93
CA PHE A 82 6.13 4.84 -6.91
C PHE A 82 6.31 6.17 -6.20
N ALA A 83 7.27 6.95 -6.67
CA ALA A 83 7.46 8.32 -6.23
C ALA A 83 6.41 9.26 -6.84
N GLY A 84 6.02 10.27 -6.08
CA GLY A 84 5.12 11.28 -6.57
C GLY A 84 5.04 12.48 -5.65
N GLN A 85 4.22 13.44 -6.07
CA GLN A 85 3.89 14.58 -5.24
C GLN A 85 2.56 14.28 -4.56
N GLY A 86 2.60 14.23 -3.23
CA GLY A 86 1.42 14.04 -2.41
C GLY A 86 1.25 15.17 -1.41
N ASN A 87 0.00 15.48 -1.07
CA ASN A 87 -0.31 16.36 0.04
C ASN A 87 -1.58 15.90 0.76
N TYR A 88 -1.66 16.22 2.04
CA TYR A 88 -2.92 16.13 2.77
C TYR A 88 -3.90 17.18 2.22
N LYS A 89 -5.20 16.92 2.31
CA LYS A 89 -6.19 17.96 2.02
C LYS A 89 -6.10 19.07 3.05
N ASN A 90 -6.40 20.31 2.65
CA ASN A 90 -6.35 21.47 3.54
C ASN A 90 -7.19 21.27 4.82
N GLU A 91 -8.35 20.63 4.72
CA GLU A 91 -9.24 20.30 5.84
C GLU A 91 -8.66 19.32 6.88
N ASP A 92 -7.55 18.64 6.53
CA ASP A 92 -6.91 17.61 7.34
C ASP A 92 -5.53 18.04 7.90
N ILE A 93 -5.02 19.22 7.50
CA ILE A 93 -3.69 19.72 7.90
C ILE A 93 -3.60 19.99 9.40
N ASP A 94 -4.70 20.42 10.03
CA ASP A 94 -4.72 20.78 11.45
C ASP A 94 -5.06 19.61 12.38
N LYS A 95 -5.41 18.45 11.81
CA LYS A 95 -5.78 17.28 12.62
C LYS A 95 -4.53 16.67 13.27
N PRO A 96 -4.63 16.13 14.50
CA PRO A 96 -3.54 15.37 15.10
C PRO A 96 -3.04 14.23 14.19
N ALA A 97 -1.74 13.94 14.21
CA ALA A 97 -1.12 12.93 13.34
C ALA A 97 -1.81 11.56 13.41
N PHE A 98 -2.25 11.15 14.61
CA PHE A 98 -2.98 9.88 14.78
C PHE A 98 -4.32 9.82 14.05
N LEU A 99 -5.00 10.96 13.85
CA LEU A 99 -6.22 11.07 13.05
C LEU A 99 -5.93 11.13 11.54
N ARG A 100 -4.77 11.66 11.14
CA ARG A 100 -4.34 11.68 9.73
C ARG A 100 -4.17 10.27 9.15
N HIS A 101 -3.84 9.28 9.97
CA HIS A 101 -3.77 7.87 9.54
C HIS A 101 -5.14 7.29 9.12
N LYS A 102 -6.26 7.79 9.65
CA LYS A 102 -7.62 7.46 9.14
C LYS A 102 -7.95 8.19 7.83
N LEU A 103 -7.21 9.23 7.48
CA LEU A 103 -7.46 10.13 6.35
C LEU A 103 -6.57 9.83 5.13
N VAL A 104 -5.80 8.75 5.18
CA VAL A 104 -4.94 8.24 4.11
C VAL A 104 -5.72 8.00 2.80
N ASP A 105 -7.00 7.66 2.90
CA ASP A 105 -7.87 7.47 1.73
C ASP A 105 -8.29 8.80 1.06
N LYS A 106 -7.92 9.94 1.64
CA LYS A 106 -8.29 11.29 1.17
C LYS A 106 -7.11 12.13 0.67
N VAL A 107 -5.88 11.62 0.64
CA VAL A 107 -4.74 12.43 0.18
C VAL A 107 -4.78 12.63 -1.33
N ILE A 108 -4.26 13.77 -1.78
CA ILE A 108 -4.07 14.04 -3.22
C ILE A 108 -2.66 13.55 -3.55
N PHE A 109 -2.55 12.65 -4.52
CA PHE A 109 -1.27 12.11 -4.97
C PHE A 109 -1.20 12.05 -6.49
N LYS A 110 -0.06 12.45 -7.06
CA LYS A 110 0.24 12.33 -8.49
C LYS A 110 1.63 11.71 -8.65
N ARG A 111 1.70 10.58 -9.38
CA ARG A 111 2.98 9.95 -9.75
C ARG A 111 3.83 10.91 -10.56
N THR A 112 5.14 10.82 -10.33
CA THR A 112 6.15 11.54 -11.11
C THR A 112 6.79 10.66 -12.18
N SER A 113 6.62 9.34 -12.08
CA SER A 113 7.13 8.34 -13.01
C SER A 113 6.19 7.14 -13.05
N ASP A 114 6.14 6.46 -14.19
CA ASP A 114 5.45 5.17 -14.37
C ASP A 114 6.33 3.97 -13.99
N GLN A 115 7.58 4.21 -13.59
CA GLN A 115 8.46 3.18 -13.05
C GLN A 115 8.49 3.25 -11.52
N PRO A 116 8.47 2.08 -10.83
CA PRO A 116 8.64 2.06 -9.39
C PRO A 116 10.06 2.49 -9.03
N ILE A 117 10.17 3.30 -7.98
CA ILE A 117 11.46 3.66 -7.38
C ILE A 117 12.05 2.50 -6.58
N GLU A 118 11.20 1.58 -6.10
CA GLU A 118 11.60 0.42 -5.33
C GLU A 118 10.54 -0.67 -5.41
N ILE A 119 10.99 -1.93 -5.42
CA ILE A 119 10.10 -3.10 -5.38
C ILE A 119 10.54 -3.97 -4.22
N LEU A 120 9.70 -4.08 -3.20
CA LEU A 120 9.91 -5.00 -2.09
C LEU A 120 9.21 -6.32 -2.35
N LYS A 121 9.85 -7.44 -2.01
CA LYS A 121 9.32 -8.79 -2.21
C LYS A 121 9.54 -9.64 -0.96
N ILE A 122 8.54 -10.42 -0.58
CA ILE A 122 8.61 -11.35 0.55
C ILE A 122 7.85 -12.64 0.24
N LYS A 123 8.40 -13.78 0.69
CA LYS A 123 7.74 -15.09 0.63
C LYS A 123 6.88 -15.33 1.87
N TYR A 124 5.81 -16.12 1.74
CA TYR A 124 4.80 -16.29 2.80
C TYR A 124 4.24 -17.70 2.93
#